data_AF-A0A1D2M8E6-F1
#
_entry.id   AF-A0A1D2M8E6-F1
#
_cell.length_a   1.000
_cell.length_b   1.000
_cell.length_c   1.000
_cell.angle_alpha   90.00
_cell.angle_beta   90.00
_cell.angle_gamma   90.00
#
_symmetry.space_group_name_H-M   'P 1'
#
loop_
_entity.id
_entity.type
_entity.pdbx_description
1 polymer ?
#
loop_
_entity_poly.entity_id
_entity_poly.type
_entity_poly.pdbx_seq_one_letter_code
_entity_poly.pdbx_strand_id
1 'polypeptide(L)'
;MVRALSNKPALAAWEITKPEGSILIEGNSNPCYDTVKMGQYGAGWTNTYIPMERMLRFHQQQIGAIKRTDNKVLVTVGINFTRTVCLVGAGGDTRYVDFYQIHTYSWEGNWNAHSPFKVTAASFNLDKHWDIVALGRGSIIWIMDIVRDSQDAQDRGMQTIRSNSHNGLIRVPIN
;
A
#
# COMPACT_ATOMS: atom_id res chain seq x y z
N MET A 1 4.30 12.62 -19.91
CA MET A 1 3.07 12.42 -19.12
C MET A 1 3.03 13.33 -17.89
N VAL A 2 3.88 13.13 -16.88
CA VAL A 2 3.91 13.93 -15.63
C VAL A 2 3.85 15.44 -15.87
N ARG A 3 4.74 15.99 -16.71
CA ARG A 3 4.77 17.41 -17.05
C ARG A 3 3.43 17.95 -17.56
N ALA A 4 2.74 17.19 -18.40
CA ALA A 4 1.49 17.61 -19.04
C ALA A 4 0.30 17.64 -18.06
N LEU A 5 0.37 16.87 -16.96
CA LEU A 5 -0.71 16.78 -15.96
C LEU A 5 -0.39 17.49 -14.64
N SER A 6 0.78 18.12 -14.53
CA SER A 6 1.28 18.82 -13.33
C SER A 6 0.33 19.85 -12.72
N ASN A 7 -0.54 20.46 -13.53
CA ASN A 7 -1.48 21.49 -13.10
C ASN A 7 -2.94 20.99 -13.08
N LYS A 8 -3.16 19.68 -13.05
CA LYS A 8 -4.50 19.09 -12.96
C LYS A 8 -4.87 18.88 -11.48
N PRO A 9 -5.80 19.66 -10.92
CA PRO A 9 -6.13 19.57 -9.49
C PRO A 9 -6.80 18.24 -9.10
N ALA A 10 -7.39 17.52 -10.07
CA ALA A 10 -8.01 16.23 -9.83
C ALA A 10 -7.01 15.05 -9.78
N LEU A 11 -5.73 15.27 -10.12
CA LEU A 11 -4.71 14.23 -10.05
C LEU A 11 -4.12 14.21 -8.63
N ALA A 12 -4.62 13.32 -7.78
CA ALA A 12 -4.22 13.24 -6.38
C ALA A 12 -2.81 12.64 -6.19
N ALA A 13 -2.49 11.55 -6.90
CA ALA A 13 -1.21 10.87 -6.79
C ALA A 13 -0.86 10.07 -8.05
N TRP A 14 0.43 9.74 -8.18
CA TRP A 14 0.94 8.74 -9.11
C TRP A 14 1.20 7.43 -8.37
N GLU A 15 0.58 6.34 -8.80
CA GLU A 15 0.88 4.99 -8.29
C GLU A 15 1.84 4.28 -9.25
N ILE A 16 2.90 3.69 -8.69
CA ILE A 16 3.71 2.69 -9.39
C ILE A 16 3.25 1.32 -8.92
N THR A 17 3.02 0.43 -9.89
CA THR A 17 2.29 -0.84 -9.75
C THR A 17 2.83 -1.80 -8.68
N LYS A 18 2.02 -2.81 -8.36
CA LYS A 18 2.30 -3.88 -7.39
C LYS A 18 3.29 -4.94 -7.95
N PRO A 19 4.49 -5.11 -7.39
CA PRO A 19 5.50 -6.07 -7.88
C PRO A 19 5.30 -7.53 -7.44
N GLU A 20 4.57 -7.79 -6.35
CA GLU A 20 4.60 -9.08 -5.63
C GLU A 20 4.16 -10.28 -6.49
N GLY A 21 3.39 -10.05 -7.55
CA GLY A 21 3.01 -11.12 -8.47
C GLY A 21 4.19 -11.68 -9.24
N SER A 22 5.16 -10.83 -9.55
CA SER A 22 6.25 -11.14 -10.46
C SER A 22 7.58 -11.29 -9.76
N ILE A 23 7.66 -11.17 -8.43
CA ILE A 23 8.94 -11.29 -7.71
C ILE A 23 9.49 -12.72 -7.74
N LEU A 24 10.81 -12.83 -7.83
CA LEU A 24 11.55 -14.06 -7.54
C LEU A 24 11.56 -14.30 -6.04
N ILE A 25 11.26 -15.54 -5.62
CA ILE A 25 11.31 -15.97 -4.22
C ILE A 25 12.67 -16.57 -3.94
N GLU A 26 13.53 -15.84 -3.24
CA GLU A 26 14.90 -16.23 -2.92
C GLU A 26 15.39 -15.58 -1.63
N GLY A 27 16.37 -16.23 -0.97
CA GLY A 27 17.07 -15.66 0.17
C GLY A 27 18.13 -14.66 -0.29
N ASN A 28 18.34 -13.59 0.48
CA ASN A 28 19.36 -12.59 0.17
C ASN A 28 20.01 -12.07 1.46
N SER A 29 21.33 -11.83 1.41
CA SER A 29 22.07 -11.22 2.52
C SER A 29 21.60 -9.80 2.85
N ASN A 30 21.08 -9.07 1.86
CA ASN A 30 20.42 -7.79 2.08
C ASN A 30 18.93 -8.03 2.42
N PRO A 31 18.48 -7.65 3.63
CA PRO A 31 17.10 -7.87 4.06
C PRO A 31 16.07 -7.11 3.22
N CYS A 32 16.47 -6.08 2.47
CA CYS A 32 15.59 -5.41 1.52
C CYS A 32 15.26 -6.26 0.28
N TYR A 33 16.09 -7.25 -0.03
CA TYR A 33 15.99 -8.07 -1.24
C TYR A 33 15.61 -9.52 -0.94
N ASP A 34 15.58 -9.91 0.33
CA ASP A 34 15.12 -11.23 0.77
C ASP A 34 13.60 -11.33 0.63
N THR A 35 13.13 -12.31 -0.15
CA THR A 35 11.71 -12.51 -0.46
C THR A 35 11.17 -13.84 0.07
N VAL A 36 11.95 -14.57 0.87
CA VAL A 36 11.55 -15.89 1.38
C VAL A 36 10.23 -15.81 2.15
N LYS A 37 10.09 -14.80 3.01
CA LYS A 37 8.84 -14.57 3.76
C LYS A 37 7.67 -14.23 2.84
N MET A 38 7.90 -13.54 1.74
CA MET A 38 6.83 -13.17 0.80
C MET A 38 6.28 -14.39 0.07
N GLY A 39 7.15 -15.36 -0.25
CA GLY A 39 6.74 -16.62 -0.87
C GLY A 39 5.76 -17.42 0.01
N GLN A 40 5.92 -17.35 1.34
CA GLN A 40 5.01 -18.00 2.29
C GLN A 40 3.57 -17.43 2.24
N TYR A 41 3.41 -16.22 1.70
CA TYR A 41 2.12 -15.55 1.53
C TYR A 41 1.64 -15.52 0.08
N GLY A 42 2.22 -16.37 -0.79
CA GLY A 42 1.74 -16.58 -2.16
C GLY A 42 2.29 -15.59 -3.19
N ALA A 43 3.34 -14.83 -2.88
CA ALA A 43 4.01 -13.99 -3.87
C ALA A 43 4.69 -14.82 -4.99
N GLY A 44 4.90 -14.22 -6.15
CA GLY A 44 5.52 -14.87 -7.32
C GLY A 44 4.53 -15.66 -8.21
N TRP A 45 3.22 -15.45 -8.04
CA TRP A 45 2.16 -16.21 -8.72
C TRP A 45 2.13 -16.05 -10.25
N THR A 46 2.82 -15.06 -10.84
CA THR A 46 2.85 -14.86 -12.30
C THR A 46 3.95 -15.63 -13.01
N ASN A 47 4.83 -16.33 -12.29
CA ASN A 47 5.98 -17.07 -12.83
C ASN A 47 6.97 -16.23 -13.66
N THR A 48 6.98 -14.90 -13.46
CA THR A 48 7.90 -13.98 -14.16
C THR A 48 9.26 -13.84 -13.46
N TYR A 49 9.29 -14.11 -12.15
CA TYR A 49 10.50 -14.24 -11.32
C TYR A 49 11.56 -13.14 -11.49
N ILE A 50 11.17 -11.91 -11.20
CA ILE A 50 12.02 -10.72 -11.24
C ILE A 50 12.65 -10.53 -9.84
N PRO A 51 13.99 -10.43 -9.71
CA PRO A 51 14.64 -10.18 -8.43
C PRO A 51 14.13 -8.89 -7.76
N MET A 52 13.97 -8.93 -6.44
CA MET A 52 13.44 -7.80 -5.66
C MET A 52 14.27 -6.52 -5.85
N GLU A 53 15.59 -6.63 -5.89
CA GLU A 53 16.48 -5.49 -6.15
C GLU A 53 16.14 -4.80 -7.49
N ARG A 54 15.91 -5.58 -8.54
CA ARG A 54 15.56 -5.04 -9.86
C ARG A 54 14.21 -4.34 -9.84
N MET A 55 13.24 -4.90 -9.12
CA MET A 55 11.95 -4.25 -8.91
C MET A 55 12.12 -2.93 -8.15
N LEU A 56 12.78 -2.94 -6.99
CA LEU A 56 12.97 -1.73 -6.19
C LEU A 56 13.71 -0.64 -6.96
N ARG A 57 14.74 -1.00 -7.74
CA ARG A 57 15.44 -0.07 -8.63
C ARG A 57 14.50 0.54 -9.68
N PHE A 58 13.65 -0.27 -10.31
CA PHE A 58 12.67 0.20 -11.28
C PHE A 58 11.65 1.17 -10.67
N HIS A 59 11.14 0.87 -9.48
CA HIS A 59 10.24 1.76 -8.76
C HIS A 59 10.95 3.07 -8.42
N GLN A 60 12.14 2.98 -7.85
CA GLN A 60 12.87 4.16 -7.40
C GLN A 60 13.25 5.10 -8.54
N GLN A 61 13.65 4.57 -9.70
CA GLN A 61 13.96 5.38 -10.87
C GLN A 61 12.73 6.14 -11.39
N GLN A 62 11.54 5.53 -11.34
CA GLN A 62 10.29 6.20 -11.70
C GLN A 62 9.88 7.25 -10.67
N ILE A 63 9.96 6.95 -9.38
CA ILE A 63 9.72 7.93 -8.30
C ILE A 63 10.62 9.14 -8.50
N GLY A 64 11.92 8.90 -8.71
CA GLY A 64 12.91 9.93 -8.96
C GLY A 64 12.57 10.77 -10.19
N ALA A 65 12.16 10.14 -11.30
CA ALA A 65 11.78 10.84 -12.53
C ALA A 65 10.51 11.69 -12.37
N ILE A 66 9.49 11.17 -11.68
CA ILE A 66 8.25 11.89 -11.39
C ILE A 66 8.57 13.12 -10.55
N LYS A 67 9.25 12.93 -9.42
CA LYS A 67 9.54 14.01 -8.46
C LYS A 67 10.57 15.04 -8.97
N ARG A 68 11.42 14.69 -9.93
CA ARG A 68 12.25 15.67 -10.66
C ARG A 68 11.43 16.53 -11.61
N THR A 69 10.39 15.94 -12.21
CA THR A 69 9.56 16.62 -13.20
C THR A 69 8.56 17.55 -12.53
N ASP A 70 7.99 17.10 -11.41
CA ASP A 70 7.06 17.86 -10.60
C ASP A 70 7.22 17.43 -9.13
N ASN A 71 7.75 18.31 -8.27
CA ASN A 71 8.08 17.96 -6.89
C ASN A 71 6.91 18.11 -5.91
N LYS A 72 5.78 18.69 -6.33
CA LYS A 72 4.56 18.84 -5.50
C LYS A 72 3.59 17.66 -5.61
N VAL A 73 3.78 16.77 -6.59
CA VAL A 73 2.88 15.61 -6.76
C VAL A 73 3.18 14.54 -5.73
N LEU A 74 2.13 13.86 -5.28
CA LEU A 74 2.25 12.70 -4.43
C LEU A 74 2.57 11.46 -5.26
N VAL A 75 3.42 10.59 -4.74
CA VAL A 75 3.78 9.31 -5.35
C VAL A 75 3.61 8.20 -4.33
N THR A 76 2.97 7.12 -4.74
CA THR A 76 2.77 5.91 -3.91
C THR A 76 3.17 4.67 -4.68
N VAL A 77 3.34 3.58 -3.94
CA VAL A 77 3.55 2.25 -4.48
C VAL A 77 2.63 1.29 -3.72
N GLY A 78 1.81 0.53 -4.45
CA GLY A 78 0.94 -0.49 -3.89
C GLY A 78 1.69 -1.74 -3.45
N ILE A 79 2.59 -1.62 -2.47
CA ILE A 79 3.36 -2.75 -1.90
C ILE A 79 3.05 -2.92 -0.42
N ASN A 80 3.00 -4.19 -0.02
CA ASN A 80 2.72 -4.56 1.36
C ASN A 80 3.89 -4.34 2.34
N PHE A 81 5.16 -4.18 1.89
CA PHE A 81 6.34 -4.15 2.79
C PHE A 81 7.59 -3.34 2.35
N THR A 82 7.47 -2.27 1.57
CA THR A 82 8.69 -1.55 1.12
C THR A 82 9.04 -0.39 2.03
N ARG A 83 10.15 -0.50 2.78
CA ARG A 83 10.70 0.65 3.52
C ARG A 83 11.39 1.63 2.58
N THR A 84 11.27 2.93 2.87
CA THR A 84 11.96 4.01 2.14
C THR A 84 13.45 3.73 1.90
N VAL A 85 14.15 3.18 2.91
CA VAL A 85 15.59 2.85 2.81
C VAL A 85 15.90 1.82 1.73
N CYS A 86 14.99 0.86 1.48
CA CYS A 86 15.20 -0.17 0.47
C CYS A 86 15.05 0.38 -0.96
N LEU A 87 14.11 1.30 -1.17
CA LEU A 87 13.95 1.99 -2.46
C LEU A 87 15.18 2.84 -2.79
N VAL A 88 15.59 3.70 -1.84
CA VAL A 88 16.75 4.58 -2.00
C VAL A 88 18.01 3.76 -2.22
N GLY A 89 18.22 2.69 -1.44
CA GLY A 89 19.37 1.80 -1.57
C GLY A 89 19.47 1.10 -2.93
N ALA A 90 18.34 0.68 -3.50
CA ALA A 90 18.33 -0.02 -4.80
C ALA A 90 18.46 0.93 -6.01
N GLY A 91 17.96 2.16 -5.91
CA GLY A 91 17.88 3.08 -7.05
C GLY A 91 18.83 4.28 -7.02
N GLY A 92 19.47 4.58 -5.88
CA GLY A 92 20.46 5.65 -5.73
C GLY A 92 19.90 7.08 -5.74
N ASP A 93 18.59 7.25 -5.86
CA ASP A 93 17.91 8.55 -5.73
C ASP A 93 17.43 8.74 -4.29
N THR A 94 17.48 9.95 -3.74
CA THR A 94 17.02 10.23 -2.37
C THR A 94 15.53 10.55 -2.28
N ARG A 95 14.84 10.75 -3.41
CA ARG A 95 13.40 11.02 -3.46
C ARG A 95 12.61 9.73 -3.29
N TYR A 96 11.54 9.73 -2.51
CA TYR A 96 10.82 8.51 -2.11
C TYR A 96 9.30 8.67 -2.19
N VAL A 97 8.55 7.60 -1.93
CA VAL A 97 7.07 7.62 -1.84
C VAL A 97 6.55 8.52 -0.71
N ASP A 98 5.45 9.22 -0.94
CA ASP A 98 4.83 10.13 0.03
C ASP A 98 3.96 9.40 1.05
N PHE A 99 3.31 8.31 0.63
CA PHE A 99 2.48 7.47 1.48
C PHE A 99 2.58 6.00 1.05
N TYR A 100 2.22 5.10 1.95
CA TYR A 100 2.14 3.66 1.68
C TYR A 100 0.73 3.28 1.25
N GLN A 101 0.60 2.22 0.44
CA GLN A 101 -0.70 1.71 0.02
C GLN A 101 -0.73 0.19 0.19
N ILE A 102 -1.58 -0.28 1.10
CA ILE A 102 -1.72 -1.69 1.45
C ILE A 102 -2.92 -2.27 0.70
N HIS A 103 -2.65 -3.27 -0.14
CA HIS A 103 -3.71 -4.07 -0.74
C HIS A 103 -4.03 -5.27 0.15
N THR A 104 -5.30 -5.45 0.50
CA THR A 104 -5.75 -6.61 1.30
C THR A 104 -6.93 -7.32 0.65
N TYR A 105 -6.93 -8.65 0.75
CA TYR A 105 -7.95 -9.54 0.20
C TYR A 105 -8.29 -10.60 1.23
N SER A 106 -9.55 -11.01 1.29
CA SER A 106 -9.92 -12.26 1.95
C SER A 106 -9.55 -13.43 1.03
N TRP A 107 -9.20 -14.55 1.63
CA TRP A 107 -9.03 -15.83 0.94
C TRP A 107 -9.99 -16.83 1.59
N GLU A 108 -10.83 -17.48 0.78
CA GLU A 108 -11.85 -18.42 1.28
C GLU A 108 -12.71 -17.83 2.41
N GLY A 109 -13.15 -16.58 2.25
CA GLY A 109 -13.95 -15.87 3.25
C GLY A 109 -13.20 -15.40 4.50
N ASN A 110 -11.89 -15.65 4.59
CA ASN A 110 -11.10 -15.35 5.78
C ASN A 110 -10.04 -14.27 5.50
N TRP A 111 -9.98 -13.25 6.35
CA TRP A 111 -8.87 -12.30 6.36
C TRP A 111 -7.64 -12.91 7.02
N ASN A 112 -6.46 -12.68 6.44
CA ASN A 112 -5.19 -12.97 7.09
C ASN A 112 -5.12 -12.29 8.47
N ALA A 113 -4.48 -12.94 9.46
CA ALA A 113 -4.36 -12.42 10.82
C ALA A 113 -3.68 -11.03 10.90
N HIS A 114 -2.83 -10.70 9.92
CA HIS A 114 -2.16 -9.41 9.79
C HIS A 114 -2.83 -8.47 8.77
N SER A 115 -4.06 -8.79 8.33
CA SER A 115 -4.85 -7.89 7.49
C SER A 115 -5.07 -6.55 8.22
N PRO A 116 -5.02 -5.40 7.54
CA PRO A 116 -5.32 -4.11 8.17
C PRO A 116 -6.74 -4.02 8.75
N PHE A 117 -7.64 -4.96 8.43
CA PHE A 117 -8.96 -5.10 9.07
C PHE A 117 -8.96 -5.87 10.39
N LYS A 118 -7.83 -6.49 10.77
CA LYS A 118 -7.69 -7.29 12.00
C LYS A 118 -6.66 -6.73 12.97
N VAL A 119 -5.83 -5.80 12.51
CA VAL A 119 -4.76 -5.19 13.31
C VAL A 119 -4.87 -3.67 13.29
N THR A 120 -4.21 -3.00 14.23
CA THR A 120 -4.18 -1.53 14.28
C THR A 120 -3.07 -0.97 13.40
N ALA A 121 -3.20 0.31 13.02
CA ALA A 121 -2.16 1.05 12.30
C ALA A 121 -0.75 0.90 12.92
N ALA A 122 -0.68 0.93 14.26
CA ALA A 122 0.57 0.82 15.01
C ALA A 122 1.30 -0.50 14.76
N SER A 123 0.59 -1.58 14.44
CA SER A 123 1.20 -2.90 14.17
C SER A 123 2.07 -2.92 12.92
N PHE A 124 1.84 -2.00 11.96
CA PHE A 124 2.63 -1.89 10.74
C PHE A 124 3.94 -1.12 10.94
N ASN A 125 4.07 -0.36 12.04
CA ASN A 125 5.25 0.43 12.39
C ASN A 125 5.78 1.26 11.20
N LEU A 126 4.87 1.97 10.52
CA LEU A 126 5.17 2.79 9.36
C LEU A 126 5.56 4.21 9.77
N ASP A 127 6.54 4.77 9.08
CA ASP A 127 7.06 6.14 9.28
C ASP A 127 6.29 7.22 8.50
N LYS A 128 5.27 6.80 7.73
CA LYS A 128 4.47 7.68 6.85
C LYS A 128 2.99 7.31 6.90
N HIS A 129 2.17 8.21 6.38
CA HIS A 129 0.76 7.96 6.13
C HIS A 129 0.56 6.73 5.23
N TRP A 130 -0.55 6.03 5.40
CA TRP A 130 -0.86 4.82 4.66
C TRP A 130 -2.35 4.70 4.34
N ASP A 131 -2.63 4.21 3.15
CA ASP A 131 -3.98 3.98 2.65
C ASP A 131 -4.26 2.48 2.50
N ILE A 132 -5.51 2.07 2.74
CA ILE A 132 -5.99 0.71 2.49
C ILE A 132 -6.73 0.69 1.16
N VAL A 133 -6.32 -0.20 0.26
CA VAL A 133 -7.09 -0.54 -0.93
C VAL A 133 -7.55 -1.98 -0.81
N ALA A 134 -8.82 -2.16 -0.47
CA ALA A 134 -9.42 -3.48 -0.34
C ALA A 134 -10.21 -3.84 -1.60
N LEU A 135 -10.01 -5.08 -2.07
CA LEU A 135 -10.66 -5.60 -3.25
C LEU A 135 -11.32 -6.93 -2.89
N GLY A 136 -12.64 -6.95 -2.76
CA GLY A 136 -13.39 -8.15 -2.45
C GLY A 136 -13.64 -8.99 -3.71
N ARG A 137 -13.18 -10.25 -3.73
CA ARG A 137 -13.78 -11.29 -4.55
C ARG A 137 -14.40 -12.33 -3.63
N GLY A 138 -15.74 -12.44 -3.66
CA GLY A 138 -16.45 -13.60 -3.10
C GLY A 138 -16.91 -13.52 -1.63
N SER A 139 -16.81 -12.37 -0.97
CA SER A 139 -17.50 -12.14 0.31
C SER A 139 -18.23 -10.81 0.20
N ILE A 140 -19.56 -10.83 0.26
CA ILE A 140 -20.39 -9.62 0.34
C ILE A 140 -20.16 -9.03 1.73
N ILE A 141 -19.07 -8.27 1.85
CA ILE A 141 -18.92 -7.22 2.83
C ILE A 141 -19.23 -5.97 2.01
N TRP A 142 -20.33 -5.29 2.33
CA TRP A 142 -20.75 -4.11 1.60
C TRP A 142 -19.62 -3.09 1.60
N ILE A 143 -19.48 -2.31 0.52
CA ILE A 143 -18.46 -1.24 0.42
C ILE A 143 -18.49 -0.35 1.68
N MET A 144 -19.66 -0.17 2.30
CA MET A 144 -19.83 0.57 3.55
C MET A 144 -19.21 -0.11 4.78
N ASP A 145 -19.22 -1.44 4.89
CA ASP A 145 -18.57 -2.17 5.98
C ASP A 145 -17.05 -2.18 5.79
N ILE A 146 -16.55 -2.25 4.55
CA ILE A 146 -15.12 -2.09 4.25
C ILE A 146 -14.65 -0.67 4.60
N VAL A 147 -15.45 0.35 4.28
CA VAL A 147 -15.17 1.75 4.62
C VAL A 147 -15.26 1.96 6.13
N ARG A 148 -16.25 1.36 6.83
CA ARG A 148 -16.36 1.45 8.29
C ARG A 148 -15.21 0.73 8.99
N ASP A 149 -14.83 -0.47 8.57
CA ASP A 149 -13.73 -1.21 9.18
C ASP A 149 -12.38 -0.56 8.88
N SER A 150 -12.20 0.02 7.69
CA SER A 150 -11.04 0.86 7.35
C SER A 150 -11.00 2.12 8.20
N GLN A 151 -12.15 2.77 8.39
CA GLN A 151 -12.28 3.98 9.20
C GLN A 151 -12.07 3.68 10.69
N ASP A 152 -12.63 2.59 11.23
CA ASP A 152 -12.46 2.16 12.63
C ASP A 152 -11.01 1.69 12.91
N ALA A 153 -10.34 1.09 11.92
CA ALA A 153 -8.91 0.76 12.00
C ALA A 153 -8.03 2.02 12.00
N GLN A 154 -8.45 3.09 11.29
CA GLN A 154 -7.77 4.39 11.27
C GLN A 154 -8.15 5.30 12.46
N ASP A 155 -9.37 5.23 12.98
CA ASP A 155 -9.94 6.10 14.03
C ASP A 155 -9.46 5.75 15.43
N ARG A 156 -8.83 4.57 15.61
CA ARG A 156 -7.94 4.33 16.76
C ARG A 156 -6.67 5.21 16.74
N GLY A 157 -6.63 6.26 15.88
CA GLY A 157 -5.72 7.43 15.89
C GLY A 157 -5.97 8.55 14.84
N MET A 158 -7.22 9.01 14.61
CA MET A 158 -7.82 10.13 13.77
C MET A 158 -6.90 11.17 13.03
N GLN A 159 -7.17 11.76 11.82
CA GLN A 159 -8.36 12.30 11.08
C GLN A 159 -8.20 12.15 9.52
N THR A 160 -9.23 12.04 8.65
CA THR A 160 -10.16 13.12 8.16
C THR A 160 -11.33 12.57 7.30
N ILE A 161 -12.47 13.27 7.39
CA ILE A 161 -13.84 13.01 6.89
C ILE A 161 -14.08 13.30 5.39
N ARG A 162 -14.95 12.52 4.72
CA ARG A 162 -16.07 13.02 3.87
C ARG A 162 -17.32 12.12 3.97
N SER A 163 -18.46 12.76 4.24
CA SER A 163 -19.80 12.18 4.44
C SER A 163 -20.76 12.55 3.30
N ASN A 164 -21.71 11.66 3.01
CA ASN A 164 -23.12 11.88 2.62
C ASN A 164 -23.77 10.47 2.53
N SER A 165 -24.93 10.10 3.06
CA SER A 165 -26.00 10.74 3.82
C SER A 165 -26.94 9.62 4.35
N HIS A 166 -27.49 9.82 5.56
CA HIS A 166 -28.78 9.31 6.08
C HIS A 166 -28.90 7.93 6.77
N ASN A 167 -29.29 8.06 8.05
CA ASN A 167 -30.16 7.23 8.88
C ASN A 167 -29.61 6.02 9.66
N GLY A 168 -29.42 6.24 10.97
CA GLY A 168 -29.69 5.25 12.01
C GLY A 168 -28.52 4.92 12.94
N LEU A 169 -28.23 5.78 13.92
CA LEU A 169 -27.34 5.47 15.04
C LEU A 169 -28.07 4.57 16.07
N ILE A 170 -27.53 3.38 16.33
CA ILE A 170 -27.67 2.74 17.65
C ILE A 170 -26.28 2.78 18.30
N ARG A 171 -26.14 3.61 19.33
CA ARG A 171 -24.97 3.61 20.22
C ARG A 171 -25.26 2.71 21.40
N VAL A 172 -24.35 1.81 21.71
CA VAL A 172 -24.25 1.18 23.04
C VAL A 172 -22.87 1.56 23.60
N PRO A 173 -22.80 2.18 24.79
CA PRO A 173 -21.52 2.50 25.42
C PRO A 173 -20.91 1.23 26.01
N ILE A 174 -19.58 1.15 26.02
CA ILE A 174 -18.88 0.18 26.86
C ILE A 174 -17.97 0.96 27.80
N ASN A 175 -18.16 0.69 29.09
CA ASN A 175 -17.26 1.04 30.19
C ASN A 175 -15.86 0.46 29.97
#